data_AF-A0A1V5XYF8-F1
#
_entry.id   AF-A0A1V5XYF8-F1
#
_cell.length_a   1.000
_cell.length_b   1.000
_cell.length_c   1.000
_cell.angle_alpha   90.00
_cell.angle_beta   90.00
_cell.angle_gamma   90.00
#
_symmetry.space_group_name_H-M   'P 1'
#
loop_
_entity.id
_entity.type
_entity.pdbx_description
1 polymer ?
#
loop_
_entity_poly.entity_id
_entity_poly.type
_entity_poly.pdbx_seq_one_letter_code
_entity_poly.pdbx_strand_id
1 'polypeptide(L)'
;MNIVKNVNKKFKKMSDKPQENTEFHSEETTCPFMDFSKNADTTGVNKPRSQKEGREEISSEGARWYPLLLLIKGESVSERYLLDKEDIKIGRDPAMDISILSDDMVSRRHARIIWNNFNDPQEYPLCTIEDLGSRNGTILNRALIKNKTRLSDGDRFLIGRTVFGFYIKDDHEVNYDNKMISRARFDGLTGLSNRRTFQEDARHCIAQAIRQNNPLCLCLMDVDSFKEINDKYGHVAGDYVLRQVSRDMNLNFREGDIIGRLGGDEFAILMPQTPVAAAQSAVERFQQDIAGRPLAIQGKQININLSAGIAAINDEITKWGDLYRAADSALYEAKNSGRNRVCVFAGNMIEQDVSDVGDE
;
A
#
# COMPACT_ATOMS: atom_id res chain seq x y z
N MET A 1 34.59 -27.23 -21.22
CA MET A 1 34.81 -27.07 -22.67
C MET A 1 33.92 -28.07 -23.40
N ASN A 2 32.82 -27.56 -23.96
CA ASN A 2 31.95 -28.16 -25.00
C ASN A 2 31.20 -29.48 -24.71
N ILE A 3 29.98 -29.77 -25.20
CA ILE A 3 28.88 -29.09 -25.90
C ILE A 3 27.76 -30.17 -25.97
N VAL A 4 26.51 -29.80 -25.64
CA VAL A 4 25.20 -30.13 -26.25
C VAL A 4 25.01 -31.48 -27.02
N LYS A 5 23.95 -32.26 -26.69
CA LYS A 5 22.79 -32.57 -27.61
C LYS A 5 21.84 -33.69 -27.14
N ASN A 6 20.55 -33.40 -27.36
CA ASN A 6 19.46 -34.28 -27.82
C ASN A 6 18.76 -35.22 -26.82
N VAL A 7 17.57 -34.81 -26.38
CA VAL A 7 16.45 -35.73 -26.15
C VAL A 7 15.18 -35.14 -26.79
N ASN A 8 14.82 -35.67 -27.96
CA ASN A 8 13.48 -35.55 -28.53
C ASN A 8 13.25 -36.78 -29.42
N LYS A 9 12.60 -37.82 -28.89
CA LYS A 9 11.92 -38.91 -29.64
C LYS A 9 11.32 -39.97 -28.70
N LYS A 10 10.02 -39.83 -28.42
CA LYS A 10 9.03 -40.86 -28.05
C LYS A 10 7.83 -40.05 -27.53
N PHE A 11 6.68 -39.94 -28.18
CA PHE A 11 5.89 -40.95 -28.87
C PHE A 11 5.06 -40.31 -29.99
N LYS A 12 4.99 -41.03 -31.12
CA LYS A 12 4.01 -40.82 -32.20
C LYS A 12 3.28 -42.16 -32.35
N LYS A 13 1.98 -42.08 -32.68
CA LYS A 13 0.96 -43.13 -32.91
C LYS A 13 0.09 -43.36 -31.66
N MET A 14 -1.24 -43.23 -31.70
CA MET A 14 -2.19 -43.41 -32.80
C MET A 14 -3.31 -42.37 -32.76
N SER A 15 -3.62 -41.85 -33.95
CA SER A 15 -4.91 -41.28 -34.34
C SER A 15 -5.83 -42.41 -34.79
N ASP A 16 -7.09 -42.43 -34.32
CA ASP A 16 -8.29 -42.55 -35.17
C ASP A 16 -9.57 -42.28 -34.36
N LYS A 17 -10.49 -41.56 -35.01
CA LYS A 17 -11.71 -40.84 -34.60
C LYS A 17 -12.87 -41.74 -34.09
N PRO A 18 -13.97 -41.24 -33.44
CA PRO A 18 -14.81 -40.11 -33.89
C PRO A 18 -15.36 -39.13 -32.83
N GLN A 19 -15.96 -38.05 -33.35
CA GLN A 19 -16.59 -36.93 -32.64
C GLN A 19 -17.88 -37.33 -31.93
N GLU A 20 -18.11 -36.78 -30.74
CA GLU A 20 -19.45 -36.48 -30.21
C GLU A 20 -19.38 -35.26 -29.28
N ASN A 21 -20.37 -34.38 -29.43
CA ASN A 21 -20.55 -33.12 -28.70
C ASN A 21 -20.86 -33.37 -27.22
N THR A 22 -20.39 -32.48 -26.33
CA THR A 22 -21.19 -32.03 -25.18
C THR A 22 -20.57 -30.78 -24.56
N GLU A 23 -21.47 -29.91 -24.11
CA GLU A 23 -21.29 -28.53 -23.66
C GLU A 23 -20.34 -28.39 -22.47
N PHE A 24 -19.55 -27.30 -22.46
CA PHE A 24 -19.02 -26.73 -21.22
C PHE A 24 -19.47 -25.27 -21.13
N HIS A 25 -20.37 -25.03 -20.18
CA HIS A 25 -20.78 -23.72 -19.72
C HIS A 25 -19.59 -22.96 -19.12
N SER A 26 -19.27 -21.80 -19.67
CA SER A 26 -18.47 -20.78 -19.00
C SER A 26 -19.41 -19.80 -18.32
N GLU A 27 -19.49 -19.84 -17.00
CA GLU A 27 -20.11 -18.79 -16.19
C GLU A 27 -19.23 -17.54 -16.23
N GLU A 28 -19.63 -16.56 -17.04
CA GLU A 28 -19.13 -15.19 -16.98
C GLU A 28 -19.82 -14.44 -15.83
N THR A 29 -19.11 -14.20 -14.73
CA THR A 29 -19.56 -13.28 -13.68
C THR A 29 -19.30 -11.85 -14.14
N THR A 30 -20.29 -11.27 -14.82
CA THR A 30 -20.34 -9.87 -15.23
C THR A 30 -20.78 -9.00 -14.05
N CYS A 31 -19.93 -8.05 -13.62
CA CYS A 31 -20.34 -6.98 -12.71
C CYS A 31 -21.13 -5.89 -13.50
N PRO A 32 -22.22 -5.33 -12.96
CA PRO A 32 -23.13 -4.49 -13.74
C PRO A 32 -22.64 -3.03 -13.79
N PHE A 33 -22.31 -2.57 -15.00
CA PHE A 33 -22.25 -1.15 -15.35
C PHE A 33 -23.69 -0.66 -15.59
N MET A 34 -24.17 0.29 -14.78
CA MET A 34 -25.46 0.95 -15.01
C MET A 34 -25.33 1.95 -16.16
N ASP A 35 -25.97 1.61 -17.27
CA ASP A 35 -26.12 2.41 -18.47
C ASP A 35 -27.38 3.28 -18.32
N PHE A 36 -27.22 4.60 -18.19
CA PHE A 36 -28.34 5.55 -18.21
C PHE A 36 -28.29 6.37 -19.49
N SER A 37 -28.98 5.91 -20.53
CA SER A 37 -29.50 6.81 -21.56
C SER A 37 -30.82 6.31 -22.14
N LYS A 38 -31.72 7.29 -22.33
CA LYS A 38 -33.01 7.28 -23.06
C LYS A 38 -34.25 6.88 -22.26
N ASN A 39 -35.03 7.91 -21.89
CA ASN A 39 -36.33 8.13 -22.51
C ASN A 39 -36.71 9.61 -22.45
N ALA A 40 -37.16 10.13 -23.58
CA ALA A 40 -37.75 11.46 -23.75
C ALA A 40 -39.28 11.36 -23.70
N ASP A 41 -39.88 12.51 -23.36
CA ASP A 41 -41.27 12.93 -23.52
C ASP A 41 -42.33 12.40 -22.54
N THR A 42 -42.78 13.26 -21.62
CA THR A 42 -44.08 13.95 -21.78
C THR A 42 -44.35 14.96 -20.64
N THR A 43 -45.08 16.00 -21.03
CA THR A 43 -45.56 17.18 -20.30
C THR A 43 -46.35 16.89 -19.01
N GLY A 44 -46.15 17.71 -17.97
CA GLY A 44 -47.04 17.71 -16.80
C GLY A 44 -46.59 18.64 -15.68
N VAL A 45 -47.14 19.84 -15.66
CA VAL A 45 -47.01 20.84 -14.58
C VAL A 45 -47.48 20.25 -13.24
N ASN A 46 -46.63 20.27 -12.21
CA ASN A 46 -47.06 20.43 -10.81
C ASN A 46 -45.87 20.71 -9.87
N LYS A 47 -45.85 21.93 -9.29
CA LYS A 47 -45.11 22.21 -8.04
C LYS A 47 -45.78 21.45 -6.90
N PRO A 48 -45.01 20.96 -5.91
CA PRO A 48 -45.25 21.52 -4.58
C PRO A 48 -43.99 21.68 -3.69
N ARG A 49 -44.05 22.79 -2.94
CA ARG A 49 -43.60 23.04 -1.56
C ARG A 49 -42.17 22.67 -1.12
N SER A 50 -41.44 23.75 -0.89
CA SER A 50 -40.34 23.97 0.05
C SER A 50 -40.39 23.13 1.34
N GLN A 51 -39.32 22.37 1.58
CA GLN A 51 -38.74 22.21 2.90
C GLN A 51 -37.27 22.62 2.82
N LYS A 52 -36.96 23.69 3.54
CA LYS A 52 -35.60 24.19 3.78
C LYS A 52 -35.01 23.37 4.91
N GLU A 53 -34.02 22.53 4.63
CA GLU A 53 -33.07 22.06 5.63
C GLU A 53 -31.65 22.35 5.12
N GLY A 54 -30.83 22.87 6.03
CA GLY A 54 -29.64 23.66 5.74
C GLY A 54 -28.60 22.92 4.92
N ARG A 55 -28.40 23.37 3.68
CA ARG A 55 -27.10 23.30 3.04
C ARG A 55 -26.29 24.48 3.57
N GLU A 56 -25.23 24.19 4.28
CA GLU A 56 -24.12 25.14 4.43
C GLU A 56 -23.77 25.65 3.04
N GLU A 57 -23.96 26.96 2.82
CA GLU A 57 -23.42 27.65 1.67
C GLU A 57 -21.89 27.53 1.78
N ILE A 58 -21.32 26.55 1.08
CA ILE A 58 -19.89 26.49 0.84
C ILE A 58 -19.59 27.73 -0.01
N SER A 59 -18.95 28.71 0.62
CA SER A 59 -18.35 29.84 -0.07
C SER A 59 -17.47 29.29 -1.19
N SER A 60 -17.83 29.58 -2.44
CA SER A 60 -17.07 29.23 -3.63
C SER A 60 -15.80 30.08 -3.70
N GLU A 61 -14.83 29.78 -2.84
CA GLU A 61 -13.43 30.02 -3.19
C GLU A 61 -13.12 29.09 -4.36
N GLY A 62 -12.61 29.65 -5.47
CA GLY A 62 -12.54 28.97 -6.77
C GLY A 62 -11.87 27.59 -6.67
N ALA A 63 -12.59 26.54 -7.10
CA ALA A 63 -12.11 25.18 -7.06
C ALA A 63 -10.76 25.06 -7.80
N ARG A 64 -9.74 24.54 -7.11
CA ARG A 64 -8.44 24.30 -7.72
C ARG A 64 -8.43 22.94 -8.41
N TRP A 65 -7.80 22.89 -9.58
CA TRP A 65 -7.65 21.66 -10.34
C TRP A 65 -6.26 21.05 -10.19
N TYR A 66 -6.22 19.72 -10.19
CA TYR A 66 -5.01 18.92 -10.06
C TYR A 66 -4.92 17.90 -11.18
N PRO A 67 -4.02 18.09 -12.15
CA PRO A 67 -3.66 17.04 -13.07
C PRO A 67 -2.82 15.98 -12.34
N LEU A 68 -3.17 14.72 -12.54
CA LEU A 68 -2.52 13.58 -11.89
C LEU A 68 -2.32 12.42 -12.88
N LEU A 69 -1.32 11.60 -12.58
CA LEU A 69 -1.08 10.34 -13.27
C LEU A 69 -1.34 9.18 -12.33
N LEU A 70 -2.13 8.20 -12.80
CA LEU A 70 -2.31 6.92 -12.15
C LEU A 70 -1.51 5.86 -12.89
N LEU A 71 -0.66 5.13 -12.16
CA LEU A 71 0.06 4.00 -12.70
C LEU A 71 -0.87 2.76 -12.76
N ILE A 72 -1.42 2.49 -13.95
CA ILE A 72 -2.37 1.40 -14.19
C ILE A 72 -1.62 0.05 -14.27
N LYS A 73 -0.43 0.05 -14.87
CA LYS A 73 0.42 -1.14 -15.02
C LYS A 73 1.88 -0.75 -15.08
N GLY A 74 2.73 -1.34 -14.23
CA GLY A 74 4.16 -1.03 -14.16
C GLY A 74 4.85 -1.64 -12.94
N GLU A 75 6.04 -1.14 -12.63
CA GLU A 75 6.90 -1.62 -11.53
C GLU A 75 6.28 -1.50 -10.14
N SER A 76 5.44 -0.48 -9.93
CA SER A 76 4.73 -0.22 -8.67
C SER A 76 3.27 0.11 -8.97
N VAL A 77 2.48 -0.91 -9.27
CA VAL A 77 1.04 -0.76 -9.51
C VAL A 77 0.40 -0.04 -8.32
N SER A 78 -0.44 0.99 -8.58
CA SER A 78 -1.11 1.87 -7.60
C SER A 78 -0.36 3.15 -7.20
N GLU A 79 0.80 3.43 -7.79
CA GLU A 79 1.47 4.72 -7.60
C GLU A 79 0.69 5.87 -8.28
N ARG A 80 0.67 7.02 -7.61
CA ARG A 80 0.00 8.24 -8.09
C ARG A 80 1.02 9.37 -8.13
N TYR A 81 1.08 10.08 -9.25
CA TYR A 81 1.92 11.27 -9.39
C TYR A 81 1.04 12.50 -9.53
N LEU A 82 1.07 13.36 -8.52
CA LEU A 82 0.51 14.70 -8.63
C LEU A 82 1.45 15.52 -9.51
N LEU A 83 0.94 16.18 -10.56
CA LEU A 83 1.77 17.03 -11.39
C LEU A 83 1.90 18.39 -10.71
N ASP A 84 2.94 18.55 -9.91
CA ASP A 84 3.18 19.70 -9.03
C ASP A 84 4.06 20.79 -9.65
N LYS A 85 4.46 20.63 -10.92
CA LYS A 85 5.30 21.57 -11.65
C LYS A 85 4.92 21.68 -13.13
N GLU A 86 5.37 22.76 -13.75
CA GLU A 86 5.06 23.08 -15.15
C GLU A 86 5.61 22.04 -16.15
N ASP A 87 6.83 21.52 -15.94
CA ASP A 87 7.50 20.57 -16.84
C ASP A 87 7.92 19.31 -16.08
N ILE A 88 7.16 18.23 -16.25
CA ILE A 88 7.39 16.91 -15.63
C ILE A 88 8.06 16.00 -16.66
N LYS A 89 9.25 15.47 -16.32
CA LYS A 89 10.05 14.62 -17.20
C LYS A 89 9.97 13.17 -16.74
N ILE A 90 9.80 12.27 -17.70
CA ILE A 90 9.62 10.84 -17.50
C ILE A 90 10.75 10.10 -18.22
N GLY A 91 11.36 9.12 -17.55
CA GLY A 91 12.37 8.28 -18.18
C GLY A 91 13.01 7.28 -17.24
N ARG A 92 14.01 6.55 -17.74
CA ARG A 92 14.76 5.56 -16.96
C ARG A 92 15.91 6.17 -16.15
N ASP A 93 16.25 7.44 -16.39
CA ASP A 93 17.26 8.13 -15.60
C ASP A 93 16.71 8.43 -14.19
N PRO A 94 17.44 8.07 -13.10
CA PRO A 94 17.04 8.39 -11.73
C PRO A 94 16.90 9.90 -11.45
N ALA A 95 17.44 10.77 -12.29
CA ALA A 95 17.30 12.22 -12.17
C ALA A 95 16.01 12.77 -12.82
N MET A 96 15.15 11.91 -13.39
CA MET A 96 13.83 12.31 -13.90
C MET A 96 12.83 12.43 -12.76
N ASP A 97 11.74 13.17 -13.01
CA ASP A 97 10.71 13.39 -12.00
C ASP A 97 9.85 12.13 -11.81
N ILE A 98 9.68 11.36 -12.89
CA ILE A 98 9.08 10.03 -12.86
C ILE A 98 10.10 9.06 -13.46
N SER A 99 10.74 8.28 -12.59
CA SER A 99 11.79 7.33 -12.94
C SER A 99 11.25 5.90 -13.06
N ILE A 100 11.35 5.31 -14.25
CA ILE A 100 10.95 3.92 -14.53
C ILE A 100 12.23 3.10 -14.73
N LEU A 101 12.80 2.58 -13.64
CA LEU A 101 14.20 2.13 -13.61
C LEU A 101 14.43 0.73 -14.20
N SER A 102 13.50 -0.19 -13.97
CA SER A 102 13.63 -1.59 -14.38
C SER A 102 13.18 -1.86 -15.82
N ASP A 103 12.42 -0.96 -16.43
CA ASP A 103 11.94 -1.11 -17.80
C ASP A 103 12.98 -0.67 -18.85
N ASP A 104 13.68 -1.66 -19.42
CA ASP A 104 14.68 -1.47 -20.47
C ASP A 104 14.13 -0.89 -21.79
N MET A 105 12.80 -0.92 -21.97
CA MET A 105 12.14 -0.27 -23.10
C MET A 105 11.96 1.24 -22.90
N VAL A 106 12.29 1.76 -21.72
CA VAL A 106 12.21 3.18 -21.42
C VAL A 106 13.57 3.84 -21.65
N SER A 107 13.61 4.83 -22.55
CA SER A 107 14.77 5.70 -22.74
C SER A 107 15.11 6.48 -21.47
N ARG A 108 16.39 6.82 -21.26
CA ARG A 108 16.85 7.60 -20.08
C ARG A 108 16.04 8.89 -19.89
N ARG A 109 15.79 9.61 -20.99
CA ARG A 109 14.82 10.70 -21.11
C ARG A 109 13.83 10.26 -22.17
N HIS A 110 12.57 10.02 -21.81
CA HIS A 110 11.60 9.39 -22.70
C HIS A 110 10.54 10.35 -23.17
N ALA A 111 9.85 11.00 -22.23
CA ALA A 111 8.76 11.91 -22.52
C ALA A 111 8.75 13.03 -21.48
N ARG A 112 7.98 14.08 -21.77
CA ARG A 112 7.61 15.08 -20.78
C ARG A 112 6.15 15.47 -20.88
N ILE A 113 5.60 15.90 -19.75
CA ILE A 113 4.28 16.51 -19.67
C ILE A 113 4.46 17.97 -19.25
N ILE A 114 3.84 18.86 -20.03
CA ILE A 114 3.86 20.30 -19.79
C ILE A 114 2.46 20.74 -19.38
N TRP A 115 2.33 21.35 -18.20
CA TRP A 115 1.12 22.03 -17.75
C TRP A 115 1.17 23.50 -18.18
N ASN A 116 0.55 23.82 -19.33
CA ASN A 116 0.77 25.11 -20.01
C ASN A 116 0.18 26.31 -19.25
N ASN A 117 -0.83 26.13 -18.40
CA ASN A 117 -1.42 27.17 -17.54
C ASN A 117 -1.14 26.92 -16.04
N PHE A 118 0.06 26.41 -15.70
CA PHE A 118 0.44 26.10 -14.32
C PHE A 118 0.27 27.27 -13.34
N ASN A 119 0.53 28.50 -13.79
CA ASN A 119 0.45 29.70 -12.95
C ASN A 119 -0.99 30.19 -12.69
N ASP A 120 -1.99 29.60 -13.35
CA ASP A 120 -3.41 29.89 -13.11
C ASP A 120 -4.16 28.61 -12.69
N PRO A 121 -4.07 28.22 -11.41
CA PRO A 121 -4.60 26.96 -10.92
C PRO A 121 -6.14 26.93 -10.78
N GLN A 122 -6.81 28.07 -11.01
CA GLN A 122 -8.28 28.16 -11.03
C GLN A 122 -8.84 27.81 -12.42
N GLU A 123 -8.02 27.90 -13.48
CA GLU A 123 -8.39 27.43 -14.80
C GLU A 123 -8.24 25.92 -14.94
N TYR A 124 -9.05 25.34 -15.84
CA TYR A 124 -8.95 23.91 -16.14
C TYR A 124 -7.57 23.58 -16.73
N PRO A 125 -6.83 22.58 -16.20
CA PRO A 125 -5.45 22.30 -16.61
C PRO A 125 -5.30 21.99 -18.10
N LEU A 126 -4.39 22.71 -18.74
CA LEU A 126 -4.01 22.51 -20.13
C LEU A 126 -2.70 21.72 -20.19
N CYS A 127 -2.79 20.41 -20.04
CA CYS A 127 -1.63 19.52 -20.10
C CYS A 127 -1.36 19.01 -21.53
N THR A 128 -0.09 18.86 -21.85
CA THR A 128 0.38 18.32 -23.13
C THR A 128 1.51 17.36 -22.91
N ILE A 129 1.55 16.26 -23.66
CA ILE A 129 2.62 15.28 -23.65
C ILE A 129 3.47 15.40 -24.91
N GLU A 130 4.77 15.22 -24.76
CA GLU A 130 5.76 15.24 -25.84
C GLU A 130 6.77 14.10 -25.66
N ASP A 131 7.02 13.35 -26.72
CA ASP A 131 8.10 12.37 -26.78
C ASP A 131 9.45 13.06 -27.01
N LEU A 132 10.47 12.70 -26.23
CA LEU A 132 11.81 13.32 -26.26
C LEU A 132 12.78 12.58 -27.19
N GLY A 133 12.29 12.01 -28.30
CA GLY A 133 13.08 11.21 -29.22
C GLY A 133 13.42 9.84 -28.63
N SER A 134 12.47 9.23 -27.95
CA SER A 134 12.66 7.93 -27.30
C SER A 134 12.84 6.81 -28.33
N ARG A 135 13.48 5.72 -27.91
CA ARG A 135 13.79 4.59 -28.82
C ARG A 135 12.53 3.85 -29.28
N ASN A 136 11.56 3.71 -28.38
CA ASN A 136 10.34 2.93 -28.61
C ASN A 136 9.10 3.80 -28.80
N GLY A 137 9.25 5.13 -28.67
CA GLY A 137 8.19 6.11 -28.78
C GLY A 137 7.20 6.06 -27.61
N THR A 138 6.43 7.14 -27.51
CA THR A 138 5.33 7.28 -26.56
C THR A 138 4.01 7.00 -27.28
N ILE A 139 3.14 6.17 -26.70
CA ILE A 139 1.83 5.84 -27.29
C ILE A 139 0.74 6.48 -26.45
N LEU A 140 -0.12 7.31 -27.03
CA LEU A 140 -1.30 7.91 -26.40
C LEU A 140 -2.56 7.33 -27.04
N ASN A 141 -3.48 6.78 -26.24
CA ASN A 141 -4.75 6.19 -26.68
C ASN A 141 -4.59 5.23 -27.88
N ARG A 142 -3.58 4.35 -27.82
CA ARG A 142 -3.21 3.35 -28.85
C ARG A 142 -2.55 3.94 -30.11
N ALA A 143 -2.23 5.23 -30.16
CA ALA A 143 -1.54 5.86 -31.27
C ALA A 143 -0.16 6.41 -30.85
N LEU A 144 0.86 6.20 -31.68
CA LEU A 144 2.19 6.76 -31.45
C LEU A 144 2.13 8.29 -31.60
N ILE A 145 2.58 9.03 -30.60
CA ILE A 145 2.68 10.49 -30.70
C ILE A 145 3.97 10.87 -31.43
N LYS A 146 3.86 11.81 -32.38
CA LYS A 146 5.02 12.34 -33.13
C LYS A 146 5.33 13.81 -32.79
N ASN A 147 4.34 14.52 -32.28
CA ASN A 147 4.40 15.93 -31.94
C ASN A 147 3.84 16.11 -30.52
N LYS A 148 4.10 17.28 -29.93
CA LYS A 148 3.42 17.75 -28.72
C LYS A 148 1.90 17.62 -28.90
N THR A 149 1.27 16.83 -28.04
CA THR A 149 -0.15 16.47 -28.13
C THR A 149 -0.86 16.81 -26.83
N ARG A 150 -2.09 17.31 -26.89
CA ARG A 150 -2.89 17.66 -25.70
C ARG A 150 -3.35 16.39 -24.98
N LEU A 151 -3.27 16.41 -23.66
CA LEU A 151 -3.87 15.39 -22.80
C LEU A 151 -5.27 15.85 -22.36
N SER A 152 -6.20 14.91 -22.36
CA SER A 152 -7.58 15.07 -21.88
C SER A 152 -7.82 14.14 -20.71
N ASP A 153 -8.73 14.51 -19.82
CA ASP A 153 -9.11 13.66 -18.68
C ASP A 153 -9.55 12.26 -19.13
N GLY A 154 -8.97 11.23 -18.50
CA GLY A 154 -9.18 9.82 -18.84
C GLY A 154 -8.23 9.26 -19.91
N ASP A 155 -7.37 10.08 -20.53
CA ASP A 155 -6.40 9.62 -21.52
C ASP A 155 -5.44 8.58 -20.93
N ARG A 156 -5.05 7.61 -21.75
CA ARG A 156 -4.07 6.60 -21.37
C ARG A 156 -2.85 6.65 -22.27
N PHE A 157 -1.67 6.68 -21.67
CA PHE A 157 -0.43 6.61 -22.43
C PHE A 157 0.50 5.50 -21.93
N LEU A 158 1.28 4.96 -22.86
CA LEU A 158 2.25 3.90 -22.65
C LEU A 158 3.66 4.46 -22.88
N ILE A 159 4.54 4.20 -21.92
CA ILE A 159 5.98 4.45 -22.01
C ILE A 159 6.68 3.12 -21.70
N GLY A 160 7.34 2.53 -22.71
CA GLY A 160 7.85 1.17 -22.59
C GLY A 160 6.72 0.15 -22.40
N ARG A 161 6.72 -0.53 -21.26
CA ARG A 161 5.68 -1.47 -20.80
C ARG A 161 4.74 -0.85 -19.77
N THR A 162 5.00 0.40 -19.39
CA THR A 162 4.33 1.11 -18.30
C THR A 162 3.13 1.90 -18.81
N VAL A 163 1.94 1.64 -18.25
CA VAL A 163 0.68 2.29 -18.62
C VAL A 163 0.28 3.31 -17.56
N PHE A 164 0.14 4.56 -17.98
CA PHE A 164 -0.38 5.66 -17.18
C PHE A 164 -1.79 6.02 -17.64
N GLY A 165 -2.65 6.36 -16.69
CA GLY A 165 -3.87 7.12 -16.93
C GLY A 165 -3.67 8.56 -16.47
N PHE A 166 -4.00 9.53 -17.33
CA PHE A 166 -4.01 10.94 -17.00
C PHE A 166 -5.41 11.35 -16.57
N TYR A 167 -5.52 11.98 -15.42
CA TYR A 167 -6.78 12.47 -14.88
C TYR A 167 -6.64 13.89 -14.38
N ILE A 168 -7.73 14.64 -14.42
CA ILE A 168 -7.83 15.98 -13.83
C ILE A 168 -8.89 15.90 -12.74
N LYS A 169 -8.52 16.26 -11.52
CA LYS A 169 -9.42 16.23 -10.37
C LYS A 169 -9.53 17.60 -9.72
N ASP A 170 -10.67 17.91 -9.13
CA ASP A 170 -10.81 19.11 -8.29
C ASP A 170 -10.34 18.86 -6.84
N ASP A 171 -10.25 19.93 -6.04
CA ASP A 171 -9.93 19.86 -4.61
C ASP A 171 -10.79 18.85 -3.86
N HIS A 172 -12.10 18.77 -4.15
CA HIS A 172 -13.01 17.87 -3.43
C HIS A 172 -12.71 16.41 -3.75
N GLU A 173 -12.49 16.09 -5.03
CA GLU A 173 -12.17 14.74 -5.49
C GLU A 173 -10.79 14.28 -4.99
N VAL A 174 -9.77 15.14 -5.04
CA VAL A 174 -8.43 14.82 -4.49
C VAL A 174 -8.52 14.60 -2.99
N ASN A 175 -9.25 15.45 -2.26
CA ASN A 175 -9.43 15.30 -0.82
C ASN A 175 -10.23 14.05 -0.48
N TYR A 176 -11.25 13.71 -1.26
CA TYR A 176 -12.04 12.50 -1.07
C TYR A 176 -11.19 11.25 -1.31
N ASP A 177 -10.42 11.23 -2.40
CA ASP A 177 -9.47 10.17 -2.72
C ASP A 177 -8.41 10.01 -1.63
N ASN A 178 -7.82 11.10 -1.15
CA ASN A 178 -6.84 11.07 -0.07
C ASN A 178 -7.45 10.53 1.23
N LYS A 179 -8.69 10.90 1.55
CA LYS A 179 -9.44 10.32 2.69
C LYS A 179 -9.71 8.83 2.48
N MET A 180 -10.05 8.41 1.26
CA MET A 180 -10.26 6.99 0.94
C MET A 180 -8.96 6.19 1.04
N ILE A 181 -7.85 6.69 0.48
CA ILE A 181 -6.53 6.06 0.60
C ILE A 181 -6.11 5.99 2.05
N SER A 182 -6.27 7.08 2.81
CA SER A 182 -5.91 7.13 4.21
C SER A 182 -6.67 6.06 5.01
N ARG A 183 -7.98 5.93 4.78
CA ARG A 183 -8.81 4.87 5.40
C ARG A 183 -8.44 3.47 4.93
N ALA A 184 -7.99 3.32 3.69
CA ALA A 184 -7.58 2.04 3.13
C ALA A 184 -6.18 1.60 3.59
N ARG A 185 -5.30 2.54 3.98
CA ARG A 185 -3.90 2.26 4.34
C ARG A 185 -3.59 2.33 5.82
N PHE A 186 -4.30 3.15 6.57
CA PHE A 186 -4.02 3.40 7.98
C PHE A 186 -5.13 2.90 8.88
N ASP A 187 -4.76 2.49 10.09
CA ASP A 187 -5.69 2.17 11.15
C ASP A 187 -6.37 3.45 11.65
N GLY A 188 -7.71 3.47 11.61
CA GLY A 188 -8.49 4.67 11.93
C GLY A 188 -8.39 5.15 13.38
N LEU A 189 -7.93 4.30 14.30
CA LEU A 189 -7.78 4.66 15.72
C LEU A 189 -6.41 5.25 16.04
N THR A 190 -5.35 4.66 15.47
CA THR A 190 -3.94 4.93 15.83
C THR A 190 -3.19 5.72 14.76
N GLY A 191 -3.68 5.74 13.51
CA GLY A 191 -3.00 6.38 12.38
C GLY A 191 -1.77 5.61 11.86
N LEU A 192 -1.43 4.47 12.46
CA LEU A 192 -0.37 3.58 11.97
C LEU A 192 -0.82 2.83 10.71
N SER A 193 0.11 2.21 9.99
CA SER A 193 -0.26 1.32 8.87
C SER A 193 -1.20 0.22 9.38
N ASN A 194 -2.27 -0.03 8.64
CA ASN A 194 -3.14 -1.16 8.95
C ASN A 194 -2.46 -2.48 8.54
N ARG A 195 -3.06 -3.61 8.97
CA ARG A 195 -2.55 -4.96 8.67
C ARG A 195 -2.20 -5.17 7.20
N ARG A 196 -3.10 -4.77 6.30
CA ARG A 196 -2.95 -4.97 4.85
C ARG A 196 -1.73 -4.20 4.33
N THR A 197 -1.67 -2.91 4.60
CA THR A 197 -0.58 -2.05 4.12
C THR A 197 0.76 -2.45 4.74
N PHE A 198 0.79 -2.74 6.04
CA PHE A 198 2.01 -3.22 6.70
C PHE A 198 2.56 -4.50 6.04
N GLN A 199 1.68 -5.46 5.74
CA GLN A 199 2.06 -6.71 5.10
C GLN A 199 2.55 -6.52 3.65
N GLU A 200 1.90 -5.65 2.88
CA GLU A 200 2.32 -5.29 1.52
C GLU A 200 3.72 -4.64 1.54
N ASP A 201 3.93 -3.64 2.40
CA ASP A 201 5.22 -2.95 2.55
C ASP A 201 6.31 -3.91 3.06
N ALA A 202 5.99 -4.80 4.00
CA ALA A 202 6.92 -5.79 4.51
C ALA A 202 7.40 -6.77 3.45
N ARG A 203 6.52 -7.26 2.56
CA ARG A 203 6.91 -8.13 1.44
C ARG A 203 7.91 -7.42 0.51
N HIS A 204 7.71 -6.14 0.23
CA HIS A 204 8.64 -5.35 -0.59
C HIS A 204 10.01 -5.19 0.09
N CYS A 205 10.02 -4.81 1.37
CA CYS A 205 11.26 -4.63 2.13
C CYS A 205 12.05 -5.93 2.31
N ILE A 206 11.38 -7.07 2.55
CA ILE A 206 12.04 -8.39 2.63
C ILE A 206 12.72 -8.72 1.30
N ALA A 207 12.00 -8.56 0.17
CA ALA A 207 12.56 -8.83 -1.15
C ALA A 207 13.77 -7.92 -1.46
N GLN A 208 13.71 -6.65 -1.04
CA GLN A 208 14.83 -5.72 -1.18
C GLN A 208 16.02 -6.10 -0.30
N ALA A 209 15.78 -6.43 0.97
CA ALA A 209 16.82 -6.78 1.92
C ALA A 209 17.60 -8.03 1.47
N ILE A 210 16.91 -9.05 0.97
CA ILE A 210 17.53 -10.26 0.40
C ILE A 210 18.41 -9.90 -0.81
N ARG A 211 17.91 -9.10 -1.76
CA ARG A 211 18.68 -8.70 -2.94
C ARG A 211 19.95 -7.92 -2.59
N GLN A 212 19.88 -7.11 -1.54
CA GLN A 212 20.98 -6.23 -1.12
C GLN A 212 21.88 -6.87 -0.04
N ASN A 213 21.56 -8.09 0.41
CA ASN A 213 22.19 -8.75 1.54
C ASN A 213 22.24 -7.87 2.80
N ASN A 214 21.14 -7.14 3.04
CA ASN A 214 20.98 -6.25 4.19
C ASN A 214 20.21 -6.96 5.31
N PRO A 215 20.56 -6.75 6.59
CA PRO A 215 19.80 -7.30 7.70
C PRO A 215 18.42 -6.67 7.77
N LEU A 216 17.40 -7.43 8.16
CA LEU A 216 16.05 -6.91 8.39
C LEU A 216 15.43 -7.70 9.54
N CYS A 217 14.79 -6.98 10.46
CA CYS A 217 14.07 -7.58 11.58
C CYS A 217 12.59 -7.20 11.54
N LEU A 218 11.74 -8.12 11.99
CA LEU A 218 10.35 -7.90 12.33
C LEU A 218 10.20 -8.01 13.85
N CYS A 219 9.51 -7.06 14.45
CA CYS A 219 9.04 -7.12 15.83
C CYS A 219 7.52 -7.19 15.82
N LEU A 220 6.93 -8.15 16.53
CA LEU A 220 5.53 -8.17 16.92
C LEU A 220 5.41 -7.82 18.39
N MET A 221 4.35 -7.11 18.76
CA MET A 221 4.19 -6.55 20.09
C MET A 221 2.73 -6.52 20.52
N ASP A 222 2.48 -6.74 21.80
CA ASP A 222 1.15 -6.82 22.37
C ASP A 222 1.08 -6.07 23.70
N VAL A 223 -0.05 -5.40 23.95
CA VAL A 223 -0.31 -4.72 25.23
C VAL A 223 -0.74 -5.75 26.26
N ASP A 224 0.11 -5.96 27.27
CA ASP A 224 -0.16 -6.95 28.31
C ASP A 224 -1.45 -6.65 29.06
N SER A 225 -2.29 -7.67 29.23
CA SER A 225 -3.57 -7.57 29.94
C SER A 225 -4.52 -6.49 29.38
N PHE A 226 -4.46 -6.18 28.08
CA PHE A 226 -5.32 -5.16 27.46
C PHE A 226 -6.82 -5.43 27.65
N LYS A 227 -7.24 -6.70 27.58
CA LYS A 227 -8.63 -7.08 27.85
C LYS A 227 -9.06 -6.68 29.27
N GLU A 228 -8.22 -6.88 30.28
CA GLU A 228 -8.53 -6.48 31.66
C GLU A 228 -8.64 -4.95 31.79
N ILE A 229 -7.84 -4.19 31.04
CA ILE A 229 -7.96 -2.73 30.97
C ILE A 229 -9.32 -2.34 30.42
N ASN A 230 -9.75 -2.96 29.31
CA ASN A 230 -11.07 -2.72 28.73
C ASN A 230 -12.20 -3.11 29.69
N ASP A 231 -12.12 -4.28 30.30
CA ASP A 231 -13.15 -4.80 31.21
C ASP A 231 -13.28 -3.92 32.46
N LYS A 232 -12.17 -3.36 32.95
CA LYS A 232 -12.15 -2.56 34.19
C LYS A 232 -12.41 -1.07 33.98
N TYR A 233 -11.97 -0.50 32.87
CA TYR A 233 -12.00 0.96 32.62
C TYR A 233 -12.83 1.35 31.38
N GLY A 234 -13.35 0.37 30.65
CA GLY A 234 -14.15 0.55 29.45
C GLY A 234 -13.31 0.71 28.17
N HIS A 235 -13.93 0.46 27.02
CA HIS A 235 -13.27 0.53 25.71
C HIS A 235 -12.66 1.90 25.37
N VAL A 236 -13.26 3.00 25.86
CA VAL A 236 -12.69 4.35 25.67
C VAL A 236 -11.31 4.48 26.32
N ALA A 237 -11.08 3.80 27.44
CA ALA A 237 -9.78 3.75 28.09
C ALA A 237 -8.78 2.89 27.28
N GLY A 238 -9.22 1.74 26.75
CA GLY A 238 -8.39 0.94 25.85
C GLY A 238 -7.99 1.69 24.59
N ASP A 239 -8.92 2.40 23.96
CA ASP A 239 -8.64 3.26 22.81
C ASP A 239 -7.60 4.34 23.13
N TYR A 240 -7.68 4.93 24.33
CA TYR A 240 -6.68 5.87 24.79
C TYR A 240 -5.30 5.21 24.95
N VAL A 241 -5.22 4.01 25.54
CA VAL A 241 -3.96 3.25 25.64
C VAL A 241 -3.36 3.01 24.26
N LEU A 242 -4.14 2.50 23.30
CA LEU A 242 -3.65 2.22 21.94
C LEU A 242 -3.15 3.49 21.22
N ARG A 243 -3.83 4.63 21.40
CA ARG A 243 -3.38 5.93 20.87
C ARG A 243 -2.08 6.41 21.51
N GLN A 244 -1.90 6.22 22.82
CA GLN A 244 -0.65 6.61 23.48
C GLN A 244 0.51 5.72 23.05
N VAL A 245 0.32 4.39 23.02
CA VAL A 245 1.34 3.44 22.55
C VAL A 245 1.76 3.76 21.12
N SER A 246 0.81 3.93 20.20
CA SER A 246 1.12 4.27 18.80
C SER A 246 1.84 5.62 18.65
N ARG A 247 1.45 6.64 19.43
CA ARG A 247 2.18 7.92 19.45
C ARG A 247 3.61 7.73 19.93
N ASP A 248 3.82 6.97 20.99
CA ASP A 248 5.15 6.72 21.54
C ASP A 248 6.01 5.89 20.57
N MET A 249 5.43 4.95 19.83
CA MET A 249 6.15 4.22 18.77
C MET A 249 6.71 5.20 17.71
N ASN A 250 5.89 6.12 17.21
CA ASN A 250 6.32 7.12 16.23
C ASN A 250 7.46 8.04 16.74
N LEU A 251 7.59 8.21 18.06
CA LEU A 251 8.65 9.04 18.66
C LEU A 251 9.95 8.25 18.91
N ASN A 252 9.87 6.93 19.05
CA ASN A 252 10.99 6.08 19.47
C ASN A 252 11.68 5.31 18.34
N PHE A 253 10.95 5.06 17.25
CA PHE A 253 11.47 4.39 16.05
C PHE A 253 11.76 5.42 14.95
N ARG A 254 12.67 5.08 14.04
CA ARG A 254 13.15 6.01 13.00
C ARG A 254 12.18 6.06 11.82
N GLU A 255 12.28 7.12 11.02
CA GLU A 255 11.47 7.31 9.80
C GLU A 255 11.60 6.15 8.79
N GLY A 256 12.75 5.46 8.76
CA GLY A 256 12.97 4.29 7.90
C GLY A 256 12.35 2.98 8.41
N ASP A 257 11.80 2.96 9.63
CA ASP A 257 11.05 1.80 10.15
C ASP A 257 9.58 1.90 9.74
N ILE A 258 8.97 0.75 9.44
CA ILE A 258 7.54 0.70 9.13
C ILE A 258 6.83 0.23 10.40
N ILE A 259 5.83 0.98 10.83
CA ILE A 259 5.08 0.71 12.06
C ILE A 259 3.61 0.48 11.70
N GLY A 260 3.01 -0.59 12.21
CA GLY A 260 1.63 -0.93 11.93
C GLY A 260 0.86 -1.47 13.14
N ARG A 261 -0.47 -1.37 13.08
CA ARG A 261 -1.39 -2.08 13.97
C ARG A 261 -2.05 -3.20 13.20
N LEU A 262 -1.82 -4.44 13.62
CA LEU A 262 -2.26 -5.63 12.89
C LEU A 262 -3.67 -6.08 13.27
N GLY A 263 -4.15 -5.64 14.43
CA GLY A 263 -5.52 -5.86 14.92
C GLY A 263 -5.55 -5.87 16.44
N GLY A 264 -6.70 -5.53 17.05
CA GLY A 264 -6.84 -5.54 18.51
C GLY A 264 -5.77 -4.67 19.21
N ASP A 265 -4.95 -5.30 20.03
CA ASP A 265 -3.81 -4.77 20.77
C ASP A 265 -2.44 -5.14 20.19
N GLU A 266 -2.43 -5.74 18.99
CA GLU A 266 -1.23 -6.19 18.30
C GLU A 266 -0.64 -5.09 17.41
N PHE A 267 0.63 -4.78 17.64
CA PHE A 267 1.44 -3.85 16.86
C PHE A 267 2.62 -4.59 16.22
N ALA A 268 3.11 -4.03 15.12
CA ALA A 268 4.27 -4.56 14.42
C ALA A 268 5.23 -3.45 13.98
N ILE A 269 6.52 -3.79 13.94
CA ILE A 269 7.59 -2.91 13.49
C ILE A 269 8.49 -3.69 12.54
N LEU A 270 8.64 -3.19 11.32
CA LEU A 270 9.65 -3.66 10.39
C LEU A 270 10.85 -2.73 10.45
N MET A 271 12.04 -3.29 10.65
CA MET A 271 13.29 -2.55 10.79
C MET A 271 14.28 -2.95 9.69
N PRO A 272 14.23 -2.31 8.50
CA PRO A 272 15.18 -2.57 7.40
C PRO A 272 16.60 -2.14 7.76
N GLN A 273 17.62 -2.84 7.26
CA GLN A 273 19.03 -2.54 7.56
C GLN A 273 19.36 -2.57 9.07
N THR A 274 18.67 -3.40 9.85
CA THR A 274 18.85 -3.49 11.30
C THR A 274 19.21 -4.93 11.70
N PRO A 275 20.43 -5.15 12.22
CA PRO A 275 20.79 -6.43 12.84
C PRO A 275 19.97 -6.72 14.10
N VAL A 276 19.77 -8.00 14.41
CA VAL A 276 18.89 -8.44 15.51
C VAL A 276 19.23 -7.84 16.87
N ALA A 277 20.52 -7.69 17.20
CA ALA A 277 20.95 -7.09 18.48
C ALA A 277 20.56 -5.62 18.61
N ALA A 278 20.62 -4.87 17.49
CA ALA A 278 20.20 -3.47 17.46
C ALA A 278 18.67 -3.34 17.53
N ALA A 279 17.94 -4.24 16.85
CA ALA A 279 16.50 -4.33 16.95
C ALA A 279 16.06 -4.62 18.40
N GLN A 280 16.66 -5.62 19.04
CA GLN A 280 16.39 -5.96 20.44
C GLN A 280 16.63 -4.78 21.37
N SER A 281 17.78 -4.12 21.26
CA SER A 281 18.11 -2.95 22.09
C SER A 281 17.11 -1.80 21.93
N ALA A 282 16.64 -1.55 20.70
CA ALA A 282 15.66 -0.51 20.43
C ALA A 282 14.27 -0.85 21.01
N VAL A 283 13.83 -2.09 20.84
CA VAL A 283 12.53 -2.58 21.35
C VAL A 283 12.53 -2.66 22.88
N GLU A 284 13.61 -3.12 23.50
CA GLU A 284 13.75 -3.14 24.96
C GLU A 284 13.71 -1.73 25.56
N ARG A 285 14.40 -0.76 24.95
CA ARG A 285 14.32 0.64 25.37
C ARG A 285 12.88 1.16 25.30
N PHE A 286 12.20 0.93 24.17
CA PHE A 286 10.81 1.33 24.01
C PHE A 286 9.88 0.69 25.05
N GLN A 287 10.04 -0.61 25.30
CA GLN A 287 9.26 -1.34 26.30
C GLN A 287 9.49 -0.78 27.71
N GLN A 288 10.75 -0.47 28.07
CA GLN A 288 11.08 0.17 29.36
C GLN A 288 10.49 1.58 29.48
N ASP A 289 10.54 2.36 28.40
CA ASP A 289 10.00 3.73 28.36
C ASP A 289 8.48 3.77 28.52
N ILE A 290 7.76 2.75 28.02
CA ILE A 290 6.31 2.59 28.23
C ILE A 290 6.03 2.14 29.66
N ALA A 291 6.73 1.12 30.16
CA ALA A 291 6.55 0.62 31.52
C ALA A 291 6.86 1.69 32.59
N GLY A 292 7.81 2.59 32.31
CA GLY A 292 8.20 3.68 33.20
C GLY A 292 7.30 4.92 33.17
N ARG A 293 6.31 4.99 32.26
CA ARG A 293 5.41 6.14 32.11
C ARG A 293 3.93 5.72 32.28
N PRO A 294 3.43 5.72 33.53
CA PRO A 294 2.02 5.40 33.79
C PRO A 294 1.08 6.36 33.06
N LEU A 295 -0.03 5.83 32.56
CA LEU A 295 -1.06 6.60 31.88
C LEU A 295 -2.14 7.05 32.87
N ALA A 296 -2.48 8.34 32.83
CA ALA A 296 -3.60 8.88 33.58
C ALA A 296 -4.93 8.56 32.88
N ILE A 297 -5.68 7.61 33.43
CA ILE A 297 -6.98 7.13 32.91
C ILE A 297 -8.02 7.30 34.01
N GLN A 298 -9.06 8.09 33.76
CA GLN A 298 -10.14 8.38 34.73
C GLN A 298 -9.61 8.81 36.11
N GLY A 299 -8.54 9.61 36.12
CA GLY A 299 -7.91 10.11 37.36
C GLY A 299 -7.04 9.09 38.11
N LYS A 300 -6.82 7.89 37.55
CA LYS A 300 -5.90 6.87 38.10
C LYS A 300 -4.67 6.72 37.22
N GLN A 301 -3.53 6.43 37.85
CA GLN A 301 -2.30 6.07 37.14
C GLN A 301 -2.31 4.57 36.85
N ILE A 302 -2.22 4.20 35.58
CA ILE A 302 -2.23 2.81 35.12
C ILE A 302 -0.90 2.53 34.43
N ASN A 303 -0.18 1.53 34.93
CA ASN A 303 1.04 1.05 34.28
C ASN A 303 0.65 0.21 33.06
N ILE A 304 1.26 0.51 31.92
CA ILE A 304 1.11 -0.24 30.68
C ILE A 304 2.40 -1.02 30.47
N ASN A 305 2.27 -2.31 30.20
CA ASN A 305 3.37 -3.20 29.90
C ASN A 305 3.20 -3.77 28.49
N LEU A 306 4.31 -4.12 27.86
CA LEU A 306 4.34 -4.65 26.51
C LEU A 306 5.18 -5.93 26.49
N SER A 307 4.66 -6.95 25.82
CA SER A 307 5.44 -8.13 25.43
C SER A 307 5.78 -8.03 23.95
N ALA A 308 7.00 -8.40 23.57
CA ALA A 308 7.47 -8.32 22.19
C ALA A 308 8.25 -9.57 21.75
N GLY A 309 8.07 -9.95 20.49
CA GLY A 309 8.79 -11.02 19.82
C GLY A 309 9.51 -10.49 18.58
N ILE A 310 10.81 -10.79 18.45
CA ILE A 310 11.64 -10.33 17.34
C ILE A 310 12.11 -11.53 16.52
N ALA A 311 12.01 -11.44 15.19
CA ALA A 311 12.67 -12.36 14.27
C ALA A 311 13.44 -11.58 13.20
N ALA A 312 14.48 -12.19 12.67
CA ALA A 312 15.29 -11.64 11.58
C ALA A 312 15.19 -12.53 10.34
N ILE A 313 15.31 -11.93 9.16
CA ILE A 313 15.50 -12.71 7.94
C ILE A 313 16.85 -13.43 7.99
N ASN A 314 16.91 -14.61 7.38
CA ASN A 314 18.13 -15.39 7.20
C ASN A 314 17.94 -16.32 5.99
N ASP A 315 18.88 -17.25 5.77
CA ASP A 315 18.83 -18.18 4.63
C ASP A 315 17.57 -19.07 4.60
N GLU A 316 16.95 -19.32 5.76
CA GLU A 316 15.74 -20.13 5.92
C GLU A 316 14.47 -19.27 5.95
N ILE A 317 14.55 -18.08 6.53
CA ILE A 317 13.44 -17.13 6.71
C ILE A 317 13.53 -16.03 5.66
N THR A 318 12.94 -16.28 4.50
CA THR A 318 13.03 -15.39 3.32
C THR A 318 11.69 -14.81 2.88
N LYS A 319 10.58 -15.20 3.51
CA LYS A 319 9.22 -14.77 3.17
C LYS A 319 8.52 -14.17 4.38
N TRP A 320 7.55 -13.30 4.11
CA TRP A 320 6.70 -12.68 5.13
C TRP A 320 6.09 -13.70 6.12
N GLY A 321 5.48 -14.77 5.60
CA GLY A 321 4.79 -15.75 6.45
C GLY A 321 5.73 -16.47 7.42
N ASP A 322 6.95 -16.80 6.99
CA ASP A 322 7.95 -17.44 7.84
C ASP A 322 8.48 -16.47 8.90
N LEU A 323 8.76 -15.23 8.49
CA LEU A 323 9.24 -14.18 9.39
C LEU A 323 8.19 -13.81 10.45
N TYR A 324 6.93 -13.70 10.04
CA TYR A 324 5.81 -13.42 10.95
C TYR A 324 5.64 -14.55 11.97
N ARG A 325 5.62 -15.82 11.53
CA ARG A 325 5.53 -16.97 12.43
C ARG A 325 6.68 -17.05 13.42
N ALA A 326 7.90 -16.75 12.98
CA ALA A 326 9.06 -16.71 13.85
C ALA A 326 8.93 -15.61 14.92
N ALA A 327 8.51 -14.40 14.53
CA ALA A 327 8.31 -13.30 15.47
C ALA A 327 7.15 -13.57 16.45
N ASP A 328 6.07 -14.20 15.97
CA ASP A 328 4.91 -14.59 16.80
C ASP A 328 5.28 -15.66 17.83
N SER A 329 6.07 -16.67 17.43
CA SER A 329 6.63 -17.67 18.36
C SER A 329 7.46 -17.03 19.48
N ALA A 330 8.29 -16.04 19.15
CA ALA A 330 9.03 -15.28 20.15
C ALA A 330 8.10 -14.42 21.04
N LEU A 331 7.05 -13.82 20.47
CA LEU A 331 6.08 -13.05 21.25
C LEU A 331 5.31 -13.94 22.22
N TYR A 332 4.94 -15.13 21.78
CA TYR A 332 4.31 -16.15 22.62
C TYR A 332 5.23 -16.56 23.79
N GLU A 333 6.51 -16.78 23.53
CA GLU A 333 7.50 -17.02 24.59
C GLU A 333 7.58 -15.85 25.58
N ALA A 334 7.58 -14.60 25.09
CA ALA A 334 7.57 -13.42 25.95
C ALA A 334 6.35 -13.39 26.88
N LYS A 335 5.16 -13.69 26.35
CA LYS A 335 3.91 -13.77 27.12
C LYS A 335 3.95 -14.91 28.17
N ASN A 336 4.42 -16.08 27.79
CA ASN A 336 4.48 -17.26 28.67
C ASN A 336 5.56 -17.19 29.74
N SER A 337 6.65 -16.46 29.47
CA SER A 337 7.76 -16.33 30.41
C SER A 337 7.47 -15.31 31.53
N GLY A 338 6.29 -14.71 31.55
CA GLY A 338 5.86 -13.75 32.57
C GLY A 338 5.57 -12.35 32.06
N ARG A 339 5.42 -12.16 30.74
CA ARG A 339 5.09 -10.88 30.09
C ARG A 339 6.15 -9.79 30.31
N ASN A 340 5.84 -8.56 29.87
CA ASN A 340 6.64 -7.36 30.03
C ASN A 340 8.12 -7.52 29.64
N ARG A 341 8.36 -8.12 28.47
CA ARG A 341 9.70 -8.47 28.00
C ARG A 341 9.78 -8.61 26.50
N VAL A 342 11.02 -8.65 26.02
CA VAL A 342 11.37 -8.89 24.62
C VAL A 342 12.01 -10.27 24.52
N CYS A 343 11.52 -11.10 23.59
CA CYS A 343 12.15 -12.36 23.21
C CYS A 343 12.60 -12.30 21.75
N VAL A 344 13.68 -13.00 21.43
CA VAL A 344 14.23 -13.10 20.07
C VAL A 344 14.12 -14.54 19.62
N PHE A 345 13.55 -14.75 18.44
CA PHE A 345 13.40 -16.08 17.86
C PHE A 345 14.78 -16.73 17.63
N ALA A 346 14.98 -17.89 18.24
CA ALA A 346 16.25 -18.61 18.24
C ALA A 346 16.23 -19.89 17.40
N GLY A 347 15.62 -19.90 16.20
CA GLY A 347 15.73 -20.97 15.19
C GLY A 347 15.11 -22.35 15.53
N ASN A 348 15.05 -22.72 16.81
CA ASN A 348 14.64 -24.03 17.32
C ASN A 348 13.23 -24.02 17.95
N MET A 349 12.47 -22.92 17.83
CA MET A 349 11.20 -22.73 18.54
C MET A 349 9.94 -23.13 17.74
N ILE A 350 10.10 -23.85 16.63
CA ILE A 350 8.94 -24.31 15.83
C ILE A 350 8.59 -25.76 16.20
N GLU A 351 8.04 -25.97 17.39
CA GLU A 351 7.19 -27.13 17.66
C GLU A 351 5.91 -26.67 18.37
N GLN A 352 4.78 -26.86 17.66
CA GLN A 352 3.37 -26.76 18.10
C GLN A 352 2.84 -25.32 18.27
N ASP A 353 1.77 -24.85 17.62
CA ASP A 353 0.54 -25.51 17.16
C ASP A 353 -0.06 -24.75 15.96
N VAL A 354 -0.67 -25.51 15.05
CA VAL A 354 -1.26 -25.01 13.79
C VAL A 354 -2.77 -24.84 13.98
N SER A 355 -3.29 -23.61 13.86
CA SER A 355 -4.66 -23.39 13.38
C SER A 355 -4.79 -21.99 12.75
N ASP A 356 -5.17 -21.98 11.47
CA ASP A 356 -5.72 -20.88 10.67
C ASP A 356 -5.07 -19.48 10.75
N VAL A 357 -4.15 -19.23 9.82
CA VAL A 357 -4.18 -17.97 9.07
C VAL A 357 -4.34 -18.36 7.60
N GLY A 358 -5.60 -18.45 7.19
CA GLY A 358 -5.98 -18.74 5.81
C GLY A 358 -5.43 -17.70 4.85
N ASP A 359 -4.89 -18.20 3.74
CA ASP A 359 -4.72 -17.44 2.51
C ASP A 359 -6.12 -17.20 1.91
N GLU A 360 -6.70 -16.03 2.17
CA GLU A 360 -7.76 -15.42 1.33
C GLU A 360 -7.51 -13.92 1.12
#